data_AF-A0A3D0MSI8-F1
#
_entry.id   AF-A0A3D0MSI8-F1
#
_cell.length_a   1.000
_cell.length_b   1.000
_cell.length_c   1.000
_cell.angle_alpha   90.00
_cell.angle_beta   90.00
_cell.angle_gamma   90.00
#
_symmetry.space_group_name_H-M   'P 1'
#
loop_
_entity.id
_entity.type
_entity.pdbx_description
1 polymer ?
#
loop_
_entity_poly.entity_id
_entity_poly.type
_entity_poly.pdbx_seq_one_letter_code
_entity_poly.pdbx_strand_id
1 'polypeptide(L)'
;MSKIRVYELAKMLGKSNKDLLSMLEDLGVEVKTHMSSIDTEVAQLIEETVKSEEGKHTPQMQKEETMVKEKQCVRVRKTATVKEVARLIDVPVAETVKTLVDAGIMAPAGTSIDEAILLALGEAYNIEFQFEEEGSAPKEEGKTLSAGRPVFHGDHMEPRSPIVTVM
;
A
#
# COMPACT_ATOMS: atom_id res chain seq x y z
N MET A 1 -18.38 -28.86 -38.78
CA MET A 1 -18.51 -27.65 -37.97
C MET A 1 -18.80 -28.05 -36.54
N SER A 2 -17.74 -28.14 -35.74
CA SER A 2 -17.86 -28.39 -34.30
C SER A 2 -18.36 -27.09 -33.66
N LYS A 3 -19.41 -27.20 -32.83
CA LYS A 3 -19.99 -26.05 -32.12
C LYS A 3 -19.76 -26.25 -30.63
N ILE A 4 -19.29 -25.22 -29.96
CA ILE A 4 -19.03 -25.23 -28.51
C ILE A 4 -20.02 -24.29 -27.84
N ARG A 5 -20.52 -24.63 -26.65
CA ARG A 5 -21.39 -23.70 -25.91
C ARG A 5 -20.56 -22.64 -25.18
N VAL A 6 -21.07 -21.41 -25.11
CA VAL A 6 -20.39 -20.28 -24.46
C VAL A 6 -20.03 -20.58 -23.00
N TYR A 7 -20.91 -21.25 -22.24
CA TYR A 7 -20.60 -21.68 -20.87
C TYR A 7 -19.43 -22.68 -20.78
N GLU A 8 -19.32 -23.59 -21.74
CA GLU A 8 -18.22 -24.57 -21.76
C GLU A 8 -16.89 -23.86 -22.04
N LEU A 9 -16.89 -22.90 -22.97
CA LEU A 9 -15.75 -22.03 -23.22
C LEU A 9 -15.40 -21.17 -21.98
N ALA A 10 -16.38 -20.60 -21.29
CA ALA A 10 -16.19 -19.82 -20.07
C ALA A 10 -15.46 -20.62 -19.00
N LYS A 11 -15.91 -21.87 -18.80
CA LYS A 11 -15.33 -22.78 -17.83
C LYS A 11 -13.91 -23.21 -18.19
N MET A 12 -13.60 -23.39 -19.48
CA MET A 12 -12.25 -23.72 -19.94
C MET A 12 -11.28 -22.56 -19.76
N LEU A 13 -11.74 -21.32 -19.95
CA LEU A 13 -10.94 -20.10 -19.85
C LEU A 13 -10.89 -19.50 -18.43
N GLY A 14 -11.64 -20.04 -17.47
CA GLY A 14 -11.74 -19.49 -16.12
C GLY A 14 -12.35 -18.07 -16.07
N LYS A 15 -13.09 -17.66 -17.10
CA LYS A 15 -13.73 -16.34 -17.19
C LYS A 15 -15.20 -16.42 -16.81
N SER A 16 -15.76 -15.29 -16.37
CA SER A 16 -17.17 -15.25 -16.06
C SER A 16 -18.01 -15.37 -17.34
N ASN A 17 -19.16 -16.00 -17.20
CA ASN A 17 -20.17 -16.12 -18.25
C ASN A 17 -20.56 -14.76 -18.86
N LYS A 18 -20.50 -13.67 -18.08
CA LYS A 18 -20.84 -12.31 -18.50
C LYS A 18 -19.70 -11.66 -19.30
N ASP A 19 -18.46 -11.89 -18.88
CA ASP A 19 -17.29 -11.33 -19.57
C ASP A 19 -17.14 -11.94 -20.96
N LEU A 20 -17.36 -13.26 -21.09
CA LEU A 20 -17.36 -13.91 -22.41
C LEU A 20 -18.48 -13.43 -23.34
N LEU A 21 -19.67 -13.12 -22.81
CA LEU A 21 -20.73 -12.52 -23.64
C LEU A 21 -20.31 -11.15 -24.18
N SER A 22 -19.68 -10.33 -23.32
CA SER A 22 -19.22 -9.00 -23.70
C SER A 22 -18.12 -9.08 -24.78
N MET A 23 -17.13 -9.96 -24.59
CA MET A 23 -16.09 -10.20 -25.60
C MET A 23 -16.64 -10.74 -26.93
N LEU A 24 -17.68 -11.59 -26.87
CA LEU A 24 -18.35 -12.09 -28.08
C LEU A 24 -19.10 -10.98 -28.82
N GLU A 25 -19.77 -10.08 -28.09
CA GLU A 25 -20.45 -8.91 -28.66
C GLU A 25 -19.43 -7.94 -29.31
N ASP A 26 -18.29 -7.69 -28.67
CA ASP A 26 -17.22 -6.83 -29.19
C ASP A 26 -16.59 -7.39 -30.49
N LEU A 27 -16.53 -8.71 -30.63
CA LEU A 27 -16.08 -9.41 -31.84
C LEU A 27 -17.17 -9.51 -32.93
N GLY A 28 -18.36 -8.94 -32.68
CA GLY A 28 -19.48 -8.93 -33.63
C GLY A 28 -20.26 -10.24 -33.71
N VAL A 29 -20.12 -11.12 -32.71
CA VAL A 29 -20.84 -12.40 -32.62
C VAL A 29 -22.02 -12.26 -31.67
N GLU A 30 -23.23 -12.14 -32.23
CA GLU A 30 -24.45 -12.00 -31.43
C GLU A 30 -24.82 -13.29 -30.69
N VAL A 31 -24.65 -13.30 -29.37
CA VAL A 31 -25.08 -14.38 -28.48
C VAL A 31 -26.04 -13.86 -27.41
N LYS A 32 -27.27 -14.37 -27.41
CA LYS A 32 -28.36 -13.85 -26.54
C LYS A 32 -28.29 -14.37 -25.10
N THR A 33 -27.60 -15.50 -24.87
CA THR A 33 -27.59 -16.20 -23.58
C THR A 33 -26.36 -17.10 -23.45
N HIS A 34 -25.91 -17.37 -22.23
CA HIS A 34 -24.73 -18.23 -21.92
C HIS A 34 -24.80 -19.68 -22.43
N MET A 35 -25.97 -20.14 -22.87
CA MET A 35 -26.20 -21.47 -23.46
C MET A 35 -26.10 -21.47 -24.98
N SER A 36 -25.80 -20.33 -25.60
CA SER A 36 -25.64 -20.22 -27.06
C SER A 36 -24.46 -21.06 -27.54
N SER A 37 -24.56 -21.60 -28.75
CA SER A 37 -23.50 -22.36 -29.40
C SER A 37 -22.75 -21.47 -30.39
N ILE A 38 -21.43 -21.43 -30.28
CA ILE A 38 -20.52 -20.68 -31.15
C ILE A 38 -19.67 -21.63 -31.99
N ASP A 39 -19.11 -21.13 -33.08
CA ASP A 39 -18.18 -21.89 -33.91
C ASP A 39 -16.80 -22.00 -33.25
N THR A 40 -16.04 -23.02 -33.65
CA THR A 40 -14.69 -23.28 -33.10
C THR A 40 -13.71 -22.18 -33.50
N GLU A 41 -13.88 -21.57 -34.68
CA GLU A 41 -13.04 -20.46 -35.16
C GLU A 41 -13.15 -19.23 -34.24
N VAL A 42 -14.37 -18.92 -33.78
CA VAL A 42 -14.65 -17.81 -32.86
C VAL A 42 -14.10 -18.11 -31.47
N ALA A 43 -14.23 -19.36 -31.02
CA ALA A 43 -13.71 -19.79 -29.73
C ALA A 43 -12.18 -19.62 -29.65
N GLN A 44 -11.44 -19.99 -30.71
CA GLN A 44 -9.99 -19.83 -30.78
C GLN A 44 -9.56 -18.36 -30.71
N LEU A 45 -10.30 -17.47 -31.38
CA LEU A 45 -10.02 -16.04 -31.36
C LEU A 45 -10.10 -15.47 -29.93
N ILE A 46 -11.11 -15.91 -29.17
CA ILE A 46 -11.30 -15.51 -27.77
C ILE A 46 -10.23 -16.12 -26.86
N GLU A 47 -9.82 -17.36 -27.11
CA GLU A 47 -8.72 -17.97 -26.37
C GLU A 47 -7.42 -17.16 -26.55
N GLU A 48 -7.16 -16.67 -27.77
CA GLU A 48 -5.98 -15.85 -28.07
C GLU A 48 -6.06 -14.45 -27.43
N THR A 49 -7.23 -13.80 -27.44
CA THR A 49 -7.42 -12.50 -26.77
C THR A 49 -7.24 -12.64 -25.27
N VAL A 50 -7.87 -13.64 -24.64
CA VAL A 50 -7.75 -13.87 -23.19
C VAL A 50 -6.31 -14.16 -22.80
N LYS A 51 -5.60 -15.01 -23.55
CA LYS A 51 -4.19 -15.33 -23.30
C LYS A 51 -3.26 -14.13 -23.51
N SER A 52 -3.62 -13.20 -24.40
CA SER A 52 -2.87 -11.95 -24.62
C SER A 52 -3.17 -10.91 -23.53
N GLU A 53 -4.39 -10.89 -23.00
CA GLU A 53 -4.82 -10.01 -21.89
C GLU A 53 -4.26 -10.45 -20.54
N GLU A 54 -3.96 -11.73 -20.33
CA GLU A 54 -3.26 -12.22 -19.13
C GLU A 54 -1.86 -11.59 -18.95
N GLY A 55 -1.28 -11.00 -20.01
CA GLY A 55 0.04 -10.36 -19.97
C GLY A 55 0.04 -8.85 -19.71
N LYS A 56 -1.10 -8.14 -19.82
CA LYS A 56 -1.14 -6.68 -19.77
C LYS A 56 -2.48 -6.19 -19.22
N HIS A 57 -2.42 -5.45 -18.11
CA HIS A 57 -3.53 -4.79 -17.40
C HIS A 57 -4.36 -5.67 -16.43
N THR A 58 -3.90 -5.70 -15.18
CA THR A 58 -4.81 -5.46 -14.06
C THR A 58 -5.47 -4.09 -14.25
N PRO A 59 -6.82 -4.05 -14.24
CA PRO A 59 -7.45 -3.28 -13.18
C PRO A 59 -8.70 -4.00 -12.66
N GLN A 60 -8.71 -4.14 -11.33
CA GLN A 60 -9.88 -4.25 -10.46
C GLN A 60 -10.83 -5.44 -10.65
N MET A 61 -10.72 -6.33 -9.67
CA MET A 61 -11.84 -6.82 -8.86
C MET A 61 -12.66 -7.98 -9.47
N GLN A 62 -12.22 -9.22 -9.21
CA GLN A 62 -12.76 -10.08 -8.13
C GLN A 62 -12.13 -11.48 -8.17
N LYS A 63 -11.62 -11.94 -7.01
CA LYS A 63 -11.51 -13.33 -6.48
C LYS A 63 -11.02 -14.46 -7.43
N GLU A 64 -10.10 -15.35 -7.07
CA GLU A 64 -9.83 -15.99 -5.76
C GLU A 64 -8.51 -16.79 -5.85
N GLU A 65 -7.75 -16.81 -4.74
CA GLU A 65 -6.84 -17.87 -4.29
C GLU A 65 -5.56 -18.20 -5.08
N THR A 66 -4.47 -17.53 -4.70
CA THR A 66 -3.19 -18.23 -4.45
C THR A 66 -2.52 -17.60 -3.24
N MET A 67 -2.14 -18.44 -2.26
CA MET A 67 -1.62 -18.06 -0.94
C MET A 67 -0.48 -17.04 -0.99
N VAL A 68 -0.80 -15.77 -0.79
CA VAL A 68 0.14 -14.74 -0.34
C VAL A 68 -0.64 -13.90 0.68
N LYS A 69 -0.18 -13.89 1.94
CA LYS A 69 -0.81 -13.18 3.07
C LYS A 69 -1.32 -11.81 2.61
N GLU A 70 -2.65 -11.62 2.66
CA GLU A 70 -3.30 -10.32 2.42
C GLU A 70 -2.63 -9.29 3.33
N LYS A 71 -1.88 -8.37 2.72
CA LYS A 71 -1.41 -7.19 3.44
C LYS A 71 -2.59 -6.26 3.57
N GLN A 72 -3.01 -5.99 4.80
CA GLN A 72 -4.05 -4.98 5.01
C GLN A 72 -3.54 -3.65 4.48
N CYS A 73 -4.34 -2.97 3.65
CA CYS A 73 -4.02 -1.63 3.20
C CYS A 73 -4.70 -0.64 4.13
N VAL A 74 -3.90 0.06 4.94
CA VAL A 74 -4.40 1.09 5.86
C VAL A 74 -4.00 2.45 5.31
N ARG A 75 -5.00 3.30 5.06
CA ARG A 75 -4.77 4.64 4.54
C ARG A 75 -4.47 5.60 5.68
N VAL A 76 -3.28 6.20 5.68
CA VAL A 76 -2.77 7.00 6.80
C VAL A 76 -2.51 8.43 6.32
N ARG A 77 -2.93 9.41 7.13
CA ARG A 77 -2.64 10.83 6.89
C ARG A 77 -1.19 11.14 7.30
N LYS A 78 -0.47 11.99 6.55
CA LYS A 78 0.92 12.38 6.86
C LYS A 78 1.10 13.05 8.24
N THR A 79 0.03 13.57 8.83
CA THR A 79 0.06 14.16 10.20
C THR A 79 -0.22 13.14 11.30
N ALA A 80 -0.43 11.87 10.97
CA ALA A 80 -0.78 10.86 11.96
C ALA A 80 0.39 10.61 12.90
N THR A 81 0.08 10.39 14.18
CA THR A 81 1.06 10.01 15.20
C THR A 81 1.17 8.49 15.30
N VAL A 82 2.29 7.98 15.82
CA VAL A 82 2.49 6.54 16.08
C VAL A 82 1.30 5.93 16.86
N LYS A 83 0.74 6.69 17.80
CA LYS A 83 -0.46 6.31 18.56
C LYS A 83 -1.71 6.14 17.69
N GLU A 84 -1.91 6.98 16.69
CA GLU A 84 -3.07 6.91 15.79
C GLU A 84 -2.98 5.71 14.86
N VAL A 85 -1.79 5.43 14.32
CA VAL A 85 -1.59 4.24 13.49
C VAL A 85 -1.67 2.95 14.28
N ALA A 86 -1.16 2.92 15.52
CA ALA A 86 -1.38 1.78 16.41
C ALA A 86 -2.89 1.47 16.58
N ARG A 87 -3.73 2.50 16.73
CA ARG A 87 -5.19 2.33 16.81
C ARG A 87 -5.82 1.87 15.49
N LEU A 88 -5.30 2.31 14.35
CA LEU A 88 -5.82 1.90 13.04
C LEU A 88 -5.52 0.43 12.71
N ILE A 89 -4.44 -0.12 13.27
CA ILE A 89 -4.02 -1.51 13.10
C ILE A 89 -4.56 -2.41 14.23
N ASP A 90 -5.32 -1.84 15.18
CA ASP A 90 -5.77 -2.52 16.41
C ASP A 90 -4.63 -3.15 17.24
N VAL A 91 -3.45 -2.53 17.21
CA VAL A 91 -2.26 -2.98 17.95
C VAL A 91 -2.01 -2.07 19.16
N PRO A 92 -1.63 -2.61 20.33
CA PRO A 92 -1.25 -1.80 21.46
C PRO A 92 -0.05 -0.90 21.16
N VAL A 93 -0.15 0.37 21.57
CA VAL A 93 0.92 1.39 21.36
C VAL A 93 2.29 0.91 21.88
N ALA A 94 2.30 0.14 22.97
CA ALA A 94 3.52 -0.41 23.54
C ALA A 94 4.22 -1.41 22.59
N GLU A 95 3.46 -2.21 21.84
CA GLU A 95 4.00 -3.14 20.85
C GLU A 95 4.51 -2.39 19.63
N THR A 96 3.79 -1.38 19.17
CA THR A 96 4.21 -0.52 18.06
C THR A 96 5.51 0.22 18.36
N VAL A 97 5.69 0.74 19.58
CA VAL A 97 6.95 1.39 19.99
C VAL A 97 8.07 0.36 20.11
N LYS A 98 7.76 -0.86 20.58
CA LYS A 98 8.75 -1.93 20.69
C LYS A 98 9.28 -2.36 19.31
N THR A 99 8.40 -2.56 18.32
CA THR A 99 8.81 -2.93 16.96
C THR A 99 9.65 -1.83 16.30
N LEU A 100 9.35 -0.56 16.57
CA LEU A 100 10.17 0.57 16.11
C LEU A 100 11.57 0.56 16.73
N VAL A 101 11.67 0.29 18.03
CA VAL A 101 12.97 0.15 18.71
C VAL A 101 13.75 -1.05 18.19
N ASP A 102 13.09 -2.19 17.96
CA ASP A 102 13.70 -3.39 17.37
C ASP A 102 14.20 -3.13 15.93
N ALA A 103 13.51 -2.26 15.19
CA ALA A 103 13.94 -1.75 13.87
C ALA A 103 15.02 -0.64 13.95
N GLY A 104 15.47 -0.27 15.15
CA GLY A 104 16.51 0.75 15.37
C GLY A 104 16.00 2.20 15.32
N ILE A 105 14.69 2.42 15.27
CA ILE A 105 14.07 3.76 15.24
C ILE A 105 13.59 4.12 16.64
N MET A 106 14.23 5.11 17.27
CA MET A 106 13.85 5.58 18.62
C MET A 106 12.74 6.63 18.54
N ALA A 107 11.50 6.19 18.32
CA ALA A 107 10.33 7.07 18.23
C ALA A 107 9.32 6.81 19.37
N PRO A 108 9.03 7.79 20.24
CA PRO A 108 7.96 7.67 21.24
C PRO A 108 6.56 7.77 20.59
N ALA A 109 5.53 7.33 21.33
CA ALA A 109 4.15 7.24 20.85
C ALA A 109 3.53 8.56 20.33
N GLY A 110 4.05 9.72 20.75
CA GLY A 110 3.57 11.04 20.34
C GLY A 110 4.25 11.61 19.09
N THR A 111 5.18 10.88 18.49
CA THR A 111 5.93 11.34 17.32
C THR A 111 5.05 11.24 16.07
N SER A 112 5.21 12.20 15.16
CA SER A 112 4.67 12.12 13.80
C SER A 112 5.29 10.94 13.05
N ILE A 113 4.53 10.37 12.13
CA ILE A 113 5.00 9.24 11.34
C ILE A 113 5.78 9.73 10.13
N ASP A 114 7.05 9.34 10.08
CA ASP A 114 7.90 9.49 8.91
C ASP A 114 7.81 8.26 8.00
N GLU A 115 8.25 8.39 6.75
CA GLU A 115 8.29 7.28 5.78
C GLU A 115 9.06 6.07 6.32
N ALA A 116 10.13 6.30 7.10
CA ALA A 116 10.92 5.24 7.73
C ALA A 116 10.12 4.48 8.82
N ILE A 117 9.33 5.18 9.64
CA ILE A 117 8.48 4.59 10.68
C ILE A 117 7.39 3.74 10.02
N LEU A 118 6.80 4.26 8.95
CA LEU A 118 5.73 3.60 8.20
C LEU A 118 6.23 2.32 7.51
N LEU A 119 7.44 2.37 6.93
CA LEU A 119 8.09 1.21 6.33
C LEU A 119 8.37 0.13 7.37
N ALA A 120 8.96 0.50 8.51
CA ALA A 120 9.26 -0.44 9.59
C ALA A 120 7.98 -1.11 10.14
N LEU A 121 6.90 -0.33 10.32
CA LEU A 121 5.61 -0.89 10.73
C LEU A 121 4.96 -1.73 9.63
N GLY A 122 5.13 -1.35 8.37
CA GLY A 122 4.61 -2.09 7.22
C GLY A 122 5.28 -3.45 7.07
N GLU A 123 6.60 -3.52 7.29
CA GLU A 123 7.35 -4.77 7.32
C GLU A 123 6.98 -5.65 8.52
N ALA A 124 6.88 -5.05 9.72
CA ALA A 124 6.59 -5.77 10.95
C ALA A 124 5.18 -6.39 10.97
N TYR A 125 4.18 -5.65 10.51
CA TYR A 125 2.78 -6.09 10.51
C TYR A 125 2.32 -6.62 9.15
N ASN A 126 3.20 -6.61 8.15
CA ASN A 126 2.89 -6.98 6.76
C ASN A 126 1.70 -6.17 6.22
N ILE A 127 1.71 -4.86 6.46
CA ILE A 127 0.65 -3.90 6.10
C ILE A 127 1.22 -2.91 5.09
N GLU A 128 0.46 -2.63 4.04
CA GLU A 128 0.85 -1.60 3.07
C GLU A 128 0.11 -0.30 3.40
N PHE A 129 0.87 0.70 3.85
CA PHE A 129 0.32 2.01 4.14
C PHE A 129 0.38 2.88 2.88
N GLN A 130 -0.77 3.43 2.49
CA GLN A 130 -0.86 4.37 1.38
C GLN A 130 -1.08 5.77 1.94
N PHE A 131 -0.24 6.72 1.53
CA PHE A 131 -0.41 8.14 1.85
C PHE A 131 -1.41 8.78 0.88
N GLU A 132 -2.43 9.48 1.40
CA GLU A 132 -3.20 10.43 0.60
C GLU A 132 -2.48 11.79 0.62
N GLU A 133 -1.96 12.21 -0.52
CA GLU A 133 -1.46 13.57 -0.72
C GLU A 133 -2.61 14.49 -1.16
N GLU A 134 -3.08 15.35 -0.25
CA GLU A 134 -3.63 16.64 -0.68
C GLU A 134 -2.49 17.67 -0.70
N GLY A 135 -2.18 18.16 -1.91
CA GLY A 135 -1.75 19.54 -2.15
C GLY A 135 -0.46 20.03 -1.48
N SER A 136 0.66 19.84 -2.18
CA SER A 136 1.77 20.79 -2.37
C SER A 136 2.07 21.84 -1.26
N ALA A 137 3.18 21.67 -0.56
CA ALA A 137 4.17 22.73 -0.33
C ALA A 137 5.49 22.13 0.21
N PRO A 138 6.65 22.75 -0.06
CA PRO A 138 7.94 22.08 -0.07
C PRO A 138 8.55 21.92 1.32
N LYS A 139 9.39 20.89 1.41
CA LYS A 139 10.41 20.61 2.43
C LYS A 139 10.86 21.87 3.18
N GLU A 140 10.41 22.03 4.42
CA GLU A 140 11.29 22.60 5.43
C GLU A 140 12.15 21.46 5.94
N GLU A 141 13.36 21.41 5.41
CA GLU A 141 14.49 20.78 6.07
C GLU A 141 14.43 21.20 7.54
N GLY A 142 14.13 20.25 8.42
CA GLY A 142 14.29 20.44 9.83
C GLY A 142 15.75 20.83 10.06
N LYS A 143 16.01 22.13 10.22
CA LYS A 143 17.22 22.61 10.90
C LYS A 143 17.19 21.92 12.25
N THR A 144 17.92 20.82 12.36
CA THR A 144 18.45 20.41 13.64
C THR A 144 19.16 21.64 14.16
N LEU A 145 18.65 22.22 15.24
CA LEU A 145 19.38 23.25 15.96
C LEU A 145 20.54 22.55 16.69
N SER A 146 21.47 21.95 15.94
CA SER A 146 22.86 21.83 16.37
C SER A 146 23.51 23.21 16.21
N ALA A 147 22.89 24.23 16.81
CA ALA A 147 23.60 25.43 17.14
C ALA A 147 24.65 25.00 18.16
N GLY A 148 25.85 24.66 17.70
CA GLY A 148 27.02 24.54 18.55
C GLY A 148 27.01 25.78 19.43
N ARG A 149 27.06 25.58 20.76
CA ARG A 149 27.01 26.72 21.70
C ARG A 149 28.01 27.77 21.22
N PRO A 150 27.61 29.04 21.09
CA PRO A 150 28.54 30.07 20.70
C PRO A 150 29.73 30.05 21.67
N VAL A 151 30.94 30.07 21.11
CA VAL A 151 32.16 30.16 21.94
C VAL A 151 32.18 31.56 22.52
N PHE A 152 31.92 31.69 23.82
CA PHE A 152 31.95 32.98 24.51
C PHE A 152 33.38 33.50 24.53
N HIS A 153 33.61 34.68 23.95
CA HIS A 153 34.86 35.41 24.03
C HIS A 153 34.77 36.37 25.23
N GLY A 154 35.84 36.47 26.02
CA GLY A 154 35.86 37.01 27.38
C GLY A 154 35.58 38.51 27.53
N ASP A 155 35.19 39.20 26.47
CA ASP A 155 35.02 40.65 26.43
C ASP A 155 33.74 41.12 27.17
N HIS A 156 32.77 40.22 27.39
CA HIS A 156 31.49 40.52 28.04
C HIS A 156 31.05 39.41 29.03
N MET A 157 31.90 39.10 30.02
CA MET A 157 31.53 38.18 31.10
C MET A 157 31.02 38.92 32.33
N GLU A 158 29.90 38.46 32.88
CA GLU A 158 29.36 38.93 34.15
C GLU A 158 29.86 38.06 35.33
N PRO A 159 30.05 38.65 36.53
CA PRO A 159 30.39 37.88 37.71
C PRO A 159 29.24 36.96 38.12
N ARG A 160 29.52 35.65 38.26
CA ARG A 160 28.58 34.63 38.75
C ARG A 160 28.94 34.18 40.16
N SER A 161 27.93 33.79 40.95
CA SER A 161 28.12 33.24 42.30
C SER A 161 28.87 31.89 42.28
N PRO A 162 29.62 31.55 43.35
CA PRO A 162 30.33 30.28 43.44
C PRO A 162 29.36 29.08 43.53
N ILE A 163 29.68 27.99 42.84
CA ILE A 163 28.98 26.70 42.95
C ILE A 163 29.78 25.83 43.91
N VAL A 164 29.16 25.39 45.01
CA VAL A 164 29.77 24.50 45.99
C VAL A 164 29.06 23.16 45.95
N THR A 165 29.78 22.10 45.59
CA THR A 165 29.31 20.72 45.70
C THR A 165 29.86 20.12 46.99
N VAL A 166 29.00 19.65 47.88
CA VAL A 166 29.39 18.93 49.10
C VAL A 166 29.44 17.45 48.76
N MET A 167 30.59 16.81 48.99
CA MET A 167 30.80 15.36 48.88
C MET A 167 30.72 14.70 50.26
#